data_AF-A0A066XS69-F1
#
_entry.id   AF-A0A066XS69-F1
#
_cell.length_a   1.000
_cell.length_b   1.000
_cell.length_c   1.000
_cell.angle_alpha   90.00
_cell.angle_beta   90.00
_cell.angle_gamma   90.00
#
_symmetry.space_group_name_H-M   'P 1'
#
loop_
_entity.id
_entity.type
_entity.pdbx_description
1 polymer ?
#
loop_
_entity_poly.entity_id
_entity_poly.type
_entity_poly.pdbx_seq_one_letter_code
_entity_poly.pdbx_strand_id
1 'polypeptide(L)'
;MDPLRQPTETESKWYYYGLPSRPKLVARSSFTPYVLPMEGRLPEPKTQTVVGEHDIVAKWNNDPSMLQEQIFNILTQHDVQWQAIDILRIGYSNQEEIPVILSISVSRGTLSWQAGDRVARQCRSALLDHKLDVHCEIRESTVTFIGWGAFEGVRF
;
A
#
# COMPACT_ATOMS: atom_id res chain seq x y z
N MET A 1 1.39 19.88 -10.06
CA MET A 1 0.78 19.53 -8.75
C MET A 1 -0.47 18.74 -9.06
N ASP A 2 -0.42 17.43 -8.85
CA ASP A 2 -1.58 16.59 -9.14
C ASP A 2 -2.67 16.80 -8.07
N PRO A 3 -3.96 16.74 -8.46
CA PRO A 3 -5.06 17.09 -7.57
C PRO A 3 -5.07 16.22 -6.32
N LEU A 4 -5.47 16.81 -5.19
CA LEU A 4 -5.79 16.06 -3.99
C LEU A 4 -7.03 15.20 -4.24
N ARG A 5 -6.96 13.91 -3.96
CA ARG A 5 -8.10 12.99 -4.11
C ARG A 5 -8.34 12.24 -2.80
N GLN A 6 -9.27 12.75 -2.00
CA GLN A 6 -9.79 12.01 -0.86
C GLN A 6 -10.60 10.81 -1.36
N PRO A 7 -10.28 9.57 -0.94
CA PRO A 7 -11.14 8.44 -1.18
C PRO A 7 -12.54 8.73 -0.63
N THR A 8 -13.56 8.48 -1.43
CA THR A 8 -14.93 8.46 -0.91
C THR A 8 -15.08 7.35 0.12
N GLU A 9 -16.10 7.40 0.97
CA GLU A 9 -16.35 6.33 1.93
C GLU A 9 -16.49 4.96 1.23
N THR A 10 -17.15 4.94 0.08
CA THR A 10 -17.30 3.74 -0.74
C THR A 10 -15.95 3.27 -1.31
N GLU A 11 -15.13 4.17 -1.87
CA GLU A 11 -13.79 3.82 -2.34
C GLU A 11 -12.94 3.28 -1.19
N SER A 12 -12.93 3.95 -0.03
CA SER A 12 -12.18 3.51 1.15
C SER A 12 -12.53 2.08 1.58
N LYS A 13 -13.82 1.73 1.57
CA LYS A 13 -14.31 0.41 1.99
C LYS A 13 -14.09 -0.70 0.97
N TRP A 14 -14.15 -0.37 -0.32
CA TRP A 14 -14.25 -1.38 -1.39
C TRP A 14 -13.04 -1.41 -2.33
N TYR A 15 -12.08 -0.50 -2.20
CA TYR A 15 -10.88 -0.43 -3.05
C TYR A 15 -10.12 -1.76 -3.13
N TYR A 16 -10.03 -2.48 -2.02
CA TYR A 16 -9.35 -3.78 -1.90
C TYR A 16 -10.31 -4.97 -1.88
N TYR A 17 -11.51 -4.82 -2.46
CA TYR A 17 -12.41 -5.95 -2.65
C TYR A 17 -11.69 -7.12 -3.32
N GLY A 18 -11.87 -8.34 -2.82
CA GLY A 18 -11.14 -9.53 -3.27
C GLY A 18 -10.00 -9.96 -2.33
N LEU A 19 -9.41 -9.05 -1.54
CA LEU A 19 -8.37 -9.41 -0.58
C LEU A 19 -8.95 -10.00 0.73
N PRO A 20 -8.32 -11.02 1.35
CA PRO A 20 -8.87 -11.74 2.50
C PRO A 20 -9.25 -10.86 3.71
N SER A 21 -8.41 -9.88 4.04
CA SER A 21 -8.62 -8.99 5.21
C SER A 21 -9.52 -7.80 4.92
N ARG A 22 -9.93 -7.60 3.66
CA ARG A 22 -10.74 -6.45 3.18
C ARG A 22 -10.26 -5.12 3.79
N PRO A 23 -8.97 -4.78 3.64
CA PRO A 23 -8.41 -3.61 4.29
C PRO A 23 -9.06 -2.34 3.75
N LYS A 24 -9.13 -1.29 4.57
CA LYS A 24 -9.64 0.02 4.12
C LYS A 24 -8.53 0.84 3.51
N LEU A 25 -8.79 1.47 2.37
CA LEU A 25 -7.88 2.45 1.79
C LEU A 25 -7.91 3.74 2.61
N VAL A 26 -6.72 4.18 3.04
CA VAL A 26 -6.51 5.48 3.69
C VAL A 26 -6.12 6.51 2.64
N ALA A 27 -5.08 6.22 1.85
CA ALA A 27 -4.55 7.10 0.82
C ALA A 27 -3.81 6.31 -0.25
N ARG A 28 -3.66 6.90 -1.44
CA ARG A 28 -2.86 6.35 -2.54
C ARG A 28 -2.27 7.46 -3.38
N SER A 29 -1.09 7.20 -3.93
CA SER A 29 -0.41 8.11 -4.87
C SER A 29 -0.86 7.94 -6.32
N SER A 30 -1.57 6.86 -6.65
CA SER A 30 -2.06 6.59 -8.00
C SER A 30 -3.34 7.37 -8.31
N PHE A 31 -3.51 7.77 -9.56
CA PHE A 31 -4.74 8.42 -10.06
C PHE A 31 -5.68 7.47 -10.80
N THR A 32 -5.31 6.18 -10.87
CA THR A 32 -6.12 5.15 -11.53
C THR A 32 -7.55 5.21 -10.98
N PRO A 33 -8.58 5.38 -11.83
CA PRO A 33 -9.96 5.45 -11.36
C PRO A 33 -10.33 4.22 -10.54
N TYR A 34 -10.97 4.45 -9.39
CA TYR A 34 -11.66 3.37 -8.69
C TYR A 34 -12.92 3.02 -9.49
N VAL A 35 -13.02 1.77 -9.94
CA VAL A 35 -14.15 1.30 -10.74
C VAL A 35 -15.15 0.67 -9.79
N LEU A 36 -16.24 1.38 -9.53
CA LEU A 36 -17.42 0.78 -8.93
C LEU A 36 -18.05 -0.19 -9.93
N PRO A 37 -18.53 -1.37 -9.50
CA PRO A 37 -19.38 -2.15 -10.37
C PRO A 37 -20.62 -1.33 -10.74
N MET A 38 -20.98 -1.38 -12.02
CA MET A 38 -22.31 -0.94 -12.46
C MET A 38 -23.39 -1.78 -11.76
N GLU A 39 -24.56 -1.21 -11.51
CA GLU A 39 -25.66 -1.89 -10.86
C GLU A 39 -25.89 -3.28 -11.48
N GLY A 40 -25.92 -4.31 -10.62
CA GLY A 40 -26.12 -5.70 -11.03
C GLY A 40 -24.86 -6.50 -11.35
N ARG A 41 -23.65 -5.93 -11.25
CA ARG A 41 -22.38 -6.69 -11.34
C ARG A 41 -21.64 -6.73 -9.99
N LEU A 42 -20.93 -7.81 -9.73
CA LEU A 42 -19.96 -7.85 -8.64
C LEU A 42 -18.74 -6.99 -9.02
N PRO A 43 -18.08 -6.31 -8.07
CA PRO A 43 -16.81 -5.66 -8.35
C PRO A 43 -15.81 -6.71 -8.84
N GLU A 44 -14.96 -6.35 -9.80
CA GLU A 44 -13.81 -7.19 -10.15
C GLU A 44 -12.90 -7.30 -8.90
N PRO A 45 -12.55 -8.51 -8.45
CA PRO A 45 -11.71 -8.66 -7.28
C PRO A 45 -10.28 -8.22 -7.58
N LYS A 46 -9.69 -7.47 -6.63
CA LYS A 46 -8.26 -7.30 -6.56
C LYS A 46 -7.60 -8.59 -6.05
N THR A 47 -6.42 -8.85 -6.59
CA THR A 47 -5.50 -9.89 -6.13
C THR A 47 -4.20 -9.25 -5.61
N GLN A 48 -3.47 -10.02 -4.82
CA GLN A 48 -2.13 -9.69 -4.37
C GLN A 48 -1.20 -10.85 -4.74
N THR A 49 -0.05 -10.55 -5.33
CA THR A 49 0.96 -11.55 -5.69
C THR A 49 2.37 -11.01 -5.47
N VAL A 50 3.36 -11.90 -5.50
CA VAL A 50 4.78 -11.56 -5.42
C VAL A 50 5.21 -10.71 -6.61
N VAL A 51 6.25 -9.89 -6.43
CA VAL A 51 6.71 -8.92 -7.43
C VAL A 51 7.29 -9.59 -8.68
N GLY A 52 8.06 -10.67 -8.52
CA GLY A 52 8.84 -11.28 -9.60
C GLY A 52 10.03 -10.39 -10.01
N GLU A 53 10.32 -10.36 -11.31
CA GLU A 53 11.37 -9.52 -11.88
C GLU A 53 10.93 -8.04 -11.88
N HIS A 54 11.64 -7.21 -11.09
CA HIS A 54 11.45 -5.76 -11.04
C HIS A 54 12.64 -5.11 -10.32
N ASP A 55 13.13 -3.97 -10.82
CA ASP A 55 14.30 -3.26 -10.26
C ASP A 55 14.17 -2.89 -8.77
N ILE A 56 12.94 -2.73 -8.30
CA ILE A 56 12.66 -2.44 -6.88
C ILE A 56 13.19 -3.54 -5.96
N VAL A 57 13.20 -4.80 -6.39
CA VAL A 57 13.64 -5.93 -5.54
C VAL A 57 15.11 -5.74 -5.16
N ALA A 58 15.96 -5.41 -6.13
CA ALA A 58 17.37 -5.14 -5.88
C ALA A 58 17.55 -3.85 -5.07
N LYS A 59 16.84 -2.77 -5.41
CA LYS A 59 16.96 -1.48 -4.71
C LYS A 59 16.46 -1.54 -3.26
N TRP A 60 15.49 -2.40 -2.97
CA TRP A 60 14.95 -2.58 -1.63
C TRP A 60 15.79 -3.51 -0.76
N ASN A 61 16.31 -4.61 -1.31
CA ASN A 61 16.99 -5.65 -0.53
C ASN A 61 18.51 -5.52 -0.45
N ASN A 62 19.15 -4.72 -1.31
CA ASN A 62 20.62 -4.60 -1.30
C ASN A 62 21.08 -3.66 -0.17
N ASP A 63 22.02 -4.14 0.65
CA ASP A 63 22.54 -3.44 1.84
C ASP A 63 23.67 -2.44 1.50
N PRO A 64 23.64 -1.20 2.05
CA PRO A 64 22.50 -0.54 2.69
C PRO A 64 21.51 0.02 1.67
N SER A 65 20.23 -0.34 1.82
CA SER A 65 19.18 0.15 0.93
C SER A 65 18.82 1.59 1.30
N MET A 66 19.41 2.54 0.56
CA MET A 66 19.05 3.96 0.67
C MET A 66 17.54 4.19 0.45
N LEU A 67 16.87 3.37 -0.35
CA LEU A 67 15.44 3.47 -0.58
C LEU A 67 14.66 3.09 0.69
N GLN A 68 14.99 1.98 1.32
CA GLN A 68 14.31 1.53 2.54
C GLN A 68 14.46 2.57 3.66
N GLU A 69 15.67 3.10 3.84
CA GLU A 69 15.95 4.16 4.82
C GLU A 69 15.13 5.43 4.54
N GLN A 70 15.03 5.87 3.29
CA GLN A 70 14.21 7.02 2.92
C GLN A 70 12.73 6.81 3.25
N ILE A 71 12.18 5.63 2.96
CA ILE A 71 10.79 5.31 3.30
C ILE A 71 10.58 5.31 4.82
N PHE A 72 11.48 4.73 5.61
CA PHE A 72 11.39 4.76 7.07
C PHE A 72 11.50 6.17 7.65
N ASN A 73 12.37 7.01 7.09
CA ASN A 73 12.51 8.40 7.50
C ASN A 73 11.22 9.19 7.24
N ILE A 74 10.56 8.97 6.09
CA ILE A 74 9.25 9.59 5.79
C ILE A 74 8.22 9.15 6.84
N LEU A 75 8.10 7.85 7.13
CA LEU A 75 7.14 7.37 8.11
C LEU A 75 7.38 7.91 9.53
N THR A 76 8.65 8.02 9.91
CA THR A 76 9.06 8.59 11.22
C THR A 76 8.76 10.08 11.30
N GLN A 77 9.06 10.84 10.25
CA GLN A 77 8.82 12.29 10.20
C GLN A 77 7.33 12.68 10.31
N HIS A 78 6.41 11.78 9.92
CA HIS A 78 4.97 12.00 10.02
C HIS A 78 4.32 11.23 11.18
N ASP A 79 5.12 10.70 12.12
CA ASP A 79 4.65 9.95 13.28
C ASP A 79 3.66 8.82 12.92
N VAL A 80 3.90 8.14 11.79
CA VAL A 80 2.99 7.12 11.27
C VAL A 80 3.06 5.85 12.12
N GLN A 81 1.94 5.44 12.70
CA GLN A 81 1.81 4.15 13.39
C GLN A 81 1.66 2.99 12.39
N TRP A 82 2.72 2.71 11.64
CA TRP A 82 2.77 1.62 10.67
C TRP A 82 3.00 0.27 11.35
N GLN A 83 2.50 -0.79 10.71
CA GLN A 83 2.57 -2.17 11.19
C GLN A 83 3.30 -3.10 10.21
N ALA A 84 3.22 -2.80 8.91
CA ALA A 84 3.94 -3.52 7.88
C ALA A 84 4.20 -2.61 6.67
N ILE A 85 5.29 -2.91 5.96
CA ILE A 85 5.62 -2.34 4.65
C ILE A 85 5.88 -3.51 3.72
N ASP A 86 5.03 -3.65 2.71
CA ASP A 86 5.11 -4.74 1.74
C ASP A 86 5.35 -4.15 0.34
N ILE A 87 6.12 -4.83 -0.49
CA ILE A 87 6.19 -4.54 -1.93
C ILE A 87 5.57 -5.73 -2.65
N LEU A 88 4.42 -5.50 -3.26
CA LEU A 88 3.58 -6.55 -3.85
C LEU A 88 3.02 -6.06 -5.17
N ARG A 89 2.57 -7.00 -6.01
CA ARG A 89 1.69 -6.67 -7.13
C ARG A 89 0.25 -6.66 -6.64
N ILE A 90 -0.43 -5.51 -6.74
CA ILE A 90 -1.81 -5.33 -6.28
C ILE A 90 -2.64 -4.68 -7.39
N GLY A 91 -3.66 -5.38 -7.87
CA GLY A 91 -4.50 -4.93 -8.97
C GLY A 91 -5.64 -5.90 -9.24
N TYR A 92 -6.44 -5.64 -10.27
CA TYR A 92 -7.57 -6.49 -10.63
C TYR A 92 -7.10 -7.75 -11.34
N SER A 93 -7.79 -8.87 -11.11
CA SER A 93 -7.45 -10.18 -11.70
C SER A 93 -7.48 -10.23 -13.22
N ASN A 94 -8.20 -9.31 -13.86
CA ASN A 94 -8.37 -9.24 -15.30
C ASN A 94 -7.38 -8.29 -16.00
N GLN A 95 -6.46 -7.66 -15.27
CA GLN A 95 -5.43 -6.81 -15.86
C GLN A 95 -4.34 -7.67 -16.50
N GLU A 96 -3.89 -7.26 -17.69
CA GLU A 96 -2.74 -7.88 -18.37
C GLU A 96 -1.46 -7.75 -17.53
N GLU A 97 -1.25 -6.58 -16.93
CA GLU A 97 -0.18 -6.35 -15.97
C GLU A 97 -0.71 -5.78 -14.65
N ILE A 98 -0.39 -6.47 -13.55
CA ILE A 98 -0.73 -6.04 -12.20
C ILE A 98 0.40 -5.14 -11.69
N PRO A 99 0.10 -3.88 -11.30
CA PRO A 99 1.14 -2.92 -10.94
C PRO A 99 1.86 -3.32 -9.64
N VAL A 100 3.14 -3.00 -9.57
CA VAL A 100 3.94 -3.10 -8.33
C VAL A 100 3.60 -1.92 -7.42
N ILE A 101 3.29 -2.21 -6.16
CA ILE A 101 2.81 -1.27 -5.15
C ILE A 101 3.66 -1.38 -3.90
N LEU A 102 4.13 -0.24 -3.39
CA LEU A 102 4.58 -0.09 -2.01
C LEU A 102 3.34 0.04 -1.11
N SER A 103 2.98 -1.04 -0.42
CA SER A 103 1.82 -1.12 0.46
C SER A 103 2.23 -0.88 1.90
N ILE A 104 1.67 0.16 2.52
CA ILE A 104 1.93 0.49 3.93
C ILE A 104 0.68 0.21 4.74
N SER A 105 0.81 -0.72 5.69
CA SER A 105 -0.25 -1.04 6.63
C SER A 105 -0.14 -0.18 7.87
N VAL A 106 -1.21 0.51 8.25
CA VAL A 106 -1.27 1.35 9.45
C VAL A 106 -2.33 0.85 10.42
N SER A 107 -2.13 1.19 11.70
CA SER A 107 -3.15 0.96 12.73
C SER A 107 -4.47 1.66 12.36
N ARG A 108 -5.58 1.01 12.68
CA ARG A 108 -6.92 1.51 12.34
C ARG A 108 -7.21 2.83 13.04
N GLY A 109 -7.68 3.83 12.28
CA GLY A 109 -8.08 5.15 12.79
C GLY A 109 -6.93 6.05 13.25
N THR A 110 -5.67 5.65 13.04
CA THR A 110 -4.50 6.40 13.54
C THR A 110 -3.92 7.38 12.51
N LEU A 111 -4.35 7.30 11.25
CA LEU A 111 -3.87 8.16 10.17
C LEU A 111 -5.05 8.76 9.40
N SER A 112 -5.11 10.09 9.35
CA SER A 112 -6.09 10.81 8.53
C SER A 112 -5.75 10.70 7.04
N TRP A 113 -6.74 10.89 6.16
CA TRP A 113 -6.48 10.90 4.73
C TRP A 113 -5.47 11.99 4.34
N GLN A 114 -5.56 13.20 4.90
CA GLN A 114 -4.65 14.31 4.55
C GLN A 114 -3.19 13.97 4.90
N ALA A 115 -2.96 13.37 6.07
CA ALA A 115 -1.62 12.91 6.45
C ALA A 115 -1.17 11.73 5.57
N GLY A 116 -2.07 10.77 5.32
CA GLY A 116 -1.80 9.63 4.46
C GLY A 116 -1.47 10.02 3.01
N ASP A 117 -2.17 10.99 2.42
CA ASP A 117 -1.90 11.49 1.06
C ASP A 117 -0.51 12.14 0.99
N ARG A 118 -0.14 12.92 2.01
CA ARG A 118 1.20 13.51 2.10
C ARG A 118 2.29 12.43 2.17
N VAL A 119 2.11 11.43 3.03
CA VAL A 119 3.04 10.29 3.17
C VAL A 119 3.13 9.51 1.85
N ALA A 120 2.00 9.12 1.25
CA ALA A 120 1.97 8.35 0.01
C ALA A 120 2.67 9.08 -1.15
N ARG A 121 2.50 10.40 -1.26
CA ARG A 121 3.19 11.23 -2.27
C ARG A 121 4.69 11.33 -2.01
N GLN A 122 5.11 11.50 -0.75
CA GLN A 122 6.54 11.53 -0.42
C GLN A 122 7.20 10.18 -0.68
N CYS A 123 6.55 9.08 -0.33
CA CYS A 123 7.04 7.73 -0.68
C CYS A 123 7.13 7.54 -2.19
N ARG A 124 6.14 7.99 -2.96
CA ARG A 124 6.19 8.00 -4.43
C ARG A 124 7.35 8.84 -4.96
N SER A 125 7.62 10.01 -4.39
CA SER A 125 8.77 10.84 -4.77
C SER A 125 10.09 10.11 -4.55
N ALA A 126 10.27 9.49 -3.38
CA ALA A 126 11.47 8.70 -3.10
C ALA A 126 11.65 7.55 -4.12
N LEU A 127 10.56 6.83 -4.44
CA LEU A 127 10.61 5.78 -5.48
C LEU A 127 11.03 6.34 -6.85
N LEU A 128 10.49 7.51 -7.24
CA LEU A 128 10.84 8.17 -8.51
C LEU A 128 12.30 8.65 -8.54
N ASP A 129 12.84 9.14 -7.42
CA ASP A 129 14.26 9.53 -7.30
C ASP A 129 15.20 8.34 -7.55
N HIS A 130 14.73 7.14 -7.20
CA HIS A 130 15.39 5.86 -7.49
C HIS A 130 15.08 5.29 -8.88
N LYS A 131 14.36 6.03 -9.73
CA LYS A 131 13.88 5.65 -11.08
C LYS A 131 12.91 4.46 -11.08
N LEU A 132 12.10 4.33 -10.04
CA LEU A 132 11.10 3.28 -9.92
C LEU A 132 9.70 3.83 -10.17
N ASP A 133 9.01 3.32 -11.19
CA ASP A 133 7.60 3.62 -11.41
C ASP A 133 6.70 2.75 -10.52
N VAL A 134 6.82 2.93 -9.21
CA VAL A 134 6.05 2.21 -8.19
C VAL A 134 5.18 3.18 -7.43
N HIS A 135 3.89 2.86 -7.30
CA HIS A 135 2.96 3.68 -6.53
C HIS A 135 2.92 3.24 -5.07
N CYS A 136 2.71 4.20 -4.18
CA CYS A 136 2.45 3.96 -2.75
C CYS A 136 0.94 3.92 -2.48
N GLU A 137 0.50 2.91 -1.72
CA GLU A 137 -0.86 2.79 -1.17
C GLU A 137 -0.81 2.56 0.33
N ILE A 138 -1.63 3.28 1.09
CA ILE A 138 -1.72 3.17 2.55
C ILE A 138 -3.07 2.59 2.90
N ARG A 139 -3.06 1.53 3.71
CA ARG A 139 -4.25 0.78 4.10
C ARG A 139 -4.30 0.56 5.60
N GLU A 140 -5.50 0.56 6.16
CA GLU A 140 -5.71 0.12 7.53
C GLU A 140 -5.46 -1.40 7.61
N SER A 141 -4.79 -1.81 8.67
CA SER A 141 -4.66 -3.21 9.06
C SER A 141 -5.35 -3.44 10.39
N THR A 142 -6.02 -4.59 10.49
CA THR A 142 -6.55 -5.09 11.76
C THR A 142 -5.60 -6.19 12.19
N VAL A 143 -4.54 -5.85 12.91
CA VAL A 143 -3.74 -6.88 13.59
C VAL A 143 -4.62 -7.47 14.68
N THR A 144 -5.21 -8.64 14.40
CA THR A 144 -5.79 -9.46 15.45
C THR A 144 -4.60 -10.08 16.18
N PHE A 145 -4.24 -9.53 17.34
CA PHE A 145 -3.38 -10.24 18.28
C PHE A 145 -4.11 -11.51 18.69
N ILE A 146 -3.80 -12.63 18.04
CA ILE A 146 -4.04 -13.94 18.62
C ILE A 146 -3.05 -14.02 19.78
N GLY A 147 -3.56 -14.14 21.02
CA GLY A 147 -2.82 -13.86 22.24
C GLY A 147 -1.40 -14.45 22.27
N TRP A 148 -0.48 -13.69 22.87
CA TRP A 148 0.89 -14.12 23.17
C TRP A 148 0.90 -15.54 23.73
N GLY A 149 1.39 -16.49 22.93
CA GLY A 149 1.38 -17.91 23.27
C GLY A 149 1.88 -18.84 22.17
N ALA A 150 2.05 -18.38 20.93
CA ALA A 150 2.66 -19.18 19.88
C ALA A 150 3.50 -18.30 18.95
N PHE A 151 4.60 -18.87 18.44
CA PHE A 151 5.62 -18.26 17.59
C PHE A 151 6.74 -17.54 18.34
N GLU A 152 7.51 -18.32 19.09
CA GLU A 152 8.96 -18.16 19.01
C GLU A 152 9.40 -18.43 17.56
N GLY A 153 10.18 -17.51 17.01
CA GLY A 153 11.15 -17.82 15.96
C GLY A 153 10.60 -18.03 14.55
N VAL A 154 10.24 -16.94 13.86
CA VAL A 154 10.60 -16.80 12.43
C VAL A 154 11.08 -15.38 12.22
N ARG A 155 12.40 -15.22 12.05
CA ARG A 155 13.00 -14.03 11.43
C ARG A 155 12.89 -14.21 9.92
N PHE A 156 12.50 -13.15 9.22
CA PHE A 156 12.76 -13.01 7.79
C PHE A 156 14.22 -12.62 7.57
#